data_AF-A0A8D8QVS3-F1
#
_entry.id   AF-A0A8D8QVS3-F1
#
_cell.length_a   1.000
_cell.length_b   1.000
_cell.length_c   1.000
_cell.angle_alpha   90.00
_cell.angle_beta   90.00
_cell.angle_gamma   90.00
#
_symmetry.space_group_name_H-M   'P 1'
#
loop_
_entity.id
_entity.type
_entity.pdbx_description
1 polymer ?
#
loop_
_entity_poly.entity_id
_entity_poly.type
_entity_poly.pdbx_seq_one_letter_code
_entity_poly.pdbx_strand_id
1 'polypeptide(L)'
;MCETPKSSRHLSVSSSSTSNEEFKTVSISATNTPKVLGNMTGMHRIVRDCVADIYNAVQQWNKHFLHGVEILGEIKNIKFDTLDSNEIYSESLQEYCQTLEGVLKSMSSIVNLLSSYLNTMEGLSKLLASEKEILFSTWSFDTFIQTAQFVLNSYQKEFQLKTYIKEHIAHCKDKNSVAFYFIIWVNEAYIGDDLIVQLEAMLVETGHR
;
A
#
# COMPACT_ATOMS: atom_id res chain seq x y z
N MET A 1 66.52 -76.16 27.12
CA MET A 1 66.62 -76.25 25.65
C MET A 1 65.63 -75.24 25.11
N CYS A 2 66.10 -74.07 24.68
CA CYS A 2 66.51 -73.77 23.29
C CYS A 2 65.28 -73.65 22.39
N GLU A 3 65.04 -72.61 21.59
CA GLU A 3 65.65 -71.30 21.36
C GLU A 3 64.79 -70.67 20.24
N THR A 4 64.65 -69.35 20.17
CA THR A 4 63.97 -68.68 19.03
C THR A 4 64.98 -68.11 18.04
N PRO A 5 64.71 -68.14 16.72
CA PRO A 5 65.31 -67.18 15.78
C PRO A 5 64.29 -66.23 15.13
N LYS A 6 64.82 -65.11 14.60
CA LYS A 6 64.08 -63.94 14.06
C LYS A 6 64.09 -63.91 12.52
N SER A 7 63.01 -63.42 11.89
CA SER A 7 63.01 -62.57 10.67
C SER A 7 61.59 -61.98 10.44
N SER A 8 61.27 -60.80 9.88
CA SER A 8 61.97 -59.57 9.43
C SER A 8 61.84 -59.20 7.93
N ARG A 9 61.46 -57.93 7.69
CA ARG A 9 61.45 -57.12 6.44
C ARG A 9 60.47 -57.45 5.28
N HIS A 10 59.43 -56.61 5.21
CA HIS A 10 59.08 -55.70 4.10
C HIS A 10 59.50 -56.03 2.66
N LEU A 11 58.50 -55.96 1.75
CA LEU A 11 58.56 -55.24 0.47
C LEU A 11 57.14 -54.76 0.08
N SER A 12 57.00 -53.89 -0.93
CA SER A 12 55.91 -52.91 -1.07
C SER A 12 55.23 -52.88 -2.46
N VAL A 13 54.22 -52.00 -2.61
CA VAL A 13 53.49 -51.62 -3.87
C VAL A 13 52.40 -52.65 -4.27
N SER A 14 51.20 -52.31 -4.76
CA SER A 14 50.64 -51.05 -5.32
C SER A 14 49.17 -50.77 -4.93
N SER A 15 48.76 -49.53 -5.15
CA SER A 15 47.39 -48.99 -5.04
C SER A 15 46.39 -49.54 -6.06
N SER A 16 45.11 -49.64 -5.67
CA SER A 16 44.00 -49.09 -6.48
C SER A 16 42.83 -48.69 -5.57
N SER A 17 42.14 -47.62 -5.94
CA SER A 17 41.09 -46.95 -5.17
C SER A 17 39.69 -47.42 -5.57
N THR A 18 38.74 -47.41 -4.64
CA THR A 18 37.33 -47.16 -4.97
C THR A 18 36.57 -46.59 -3.78
N SER A 19 36.04 -45.40 -4.00
CA SER A 19 35.17 -44.54 -3.17
C SER A 19 34.24 -45.23 -2.15
N ASN A 20 34.33 -44.77 -0.89
CA ASN A 20 33.17 -44.73 0.02
C ASN A 20 32.22 -43.62 -0.46
N GLU A 21 30.94 -43.94 -0.65
CA GLU A 21 29.87 -42.94 -0.56
C GLU A 21 29.18 -43.06 0.80
N GLU A 22 29.55 -42.19 1.74
CA GLU A 22 28.76 -41.96 2.95
C GLU A 22 27.51 -41.16 2.57
N PHE A 23 26.33 -41.72 2.86
CA PHE A 23 25.06 -41.01 2.74
C PHE A 23 25.03 -39.82 3.72
N LYS A 24 25.34 -38.62 3.21
CA LYS A 24 25.17 -37.38 3.96
C LYS A 24 23.69 -37.07 4.13
N THR A 25 23.22 -37.08 5.37
CA THR A 25 21.90 -36.58 5.74
C THR A 25 21.76 -35.12 5.30
N VAL A 26 20.84 -34.84 4.39
CA VAL A 26 20.53 -33.47 3.98
C VAL A 26 19.86 -32.75 5.15
N SER A 27 20.56 -31.78 5.74
CA SER A 27 19.94 -30.86 6.70
C SER A 27 19.00 -29.94 5.94
N ILE A 28 17.70 -30.23 6.01
CA ILE A 28 16.65 -29.31 5.56
C ILE A 28 16.76 -28.06 6.44
N SER A 29 17.20 -26.94 5.87
CA SER A 29 17.13 -25.64 6.56
C SER A 29 15.70 -25.40 7.00
N ALA A 30 15.53 -24.99 8.26
CA ALA A 30 14.22 -24.75 8.83
C ALA A 30 13.37 -23.86 7.91
N THR A 31 12.14 -24.30 7.63
CA THR A 31 11.12 -23.44 7.03
C THR A 31 11.05 -22.12 7.79
N ASN A 32 10.98 -21.00 7.07
CA ASN A 32 10.72 -19.68 7.63
C ASN A 32 9.32 -19.66 8.28
N THR A 33 9.20 -20.20 9.49
CA THR A 33 8.07 -19.92 10.37
C THR A 33 8.02 -18.42 10.60
N PRO A 34 6.86 -17.76 10.44
CA PRO A 34 6.73 -16.34 10.75
C PRO A 34 7.27 -16.11 12.16
N LYS A 35 8.30 -15.25 12.28
CA LYS A 35 8.83 -14.89 13.60
C LYS A 35 7.68 -14.26 14.37
N VAL A 36 7.26 -14.91 15.47
CA VAL A 36 6.32 -14.32 16.42
C VAL A 36 6.83 -12.92 16.75
N LEU A 37 6.02 -11.92 16.44
CA LEU A 37 6.43 -10.53 16.36
C LEU A 37 6.73 -10.01 17.77
N GLY A 38 7.98 -10.18 18.21
CA GLY A 38 8.47 -9.68 19.50
C GLY A 38 8.38 -8.15 19.58
N ASN A 39 8.67 -7.57 20.74
CA ASN A 39 8.60 -6.12 20.96
C ASN A 39 9.43 -5.36 19.92
N MET A 40 8.76 -4.84 18.88
CA MET A 40 9.44 -4.19 17.76
C MET A 40 9.95 -2.82 18.18
N THR A 41 11.20 -2.55 17.84
CA THR A 41 11.89 -1.30 18.13
C THR A 41 12.58 -0.77 16.87
N GLY A 42 12.78 0.55 16.80
CA GLY A 42 13.38 1.21 15.64
C GLY A 42 12.49 1.12 14.38
N MET A 43 13.13 1.00 13.21
CA MET A 43 12.51 1.06 11.88
C MET A 43 11.26 0.18 11.75
N HIS A 44 11.33 -1.10 12.11
CA HIS A 44 10.20 -2.04 12.01
C HIS A 44 8.93 -1.50 12.66
N ARG A 45 9.05 -0.87 13.83
CA ARG A 45 7.89 -0.28 14.51
C ARG A 45 7.35 0.93 13.75
N ILE A 46 8.22 1.84 13.33
CA ILE A 46 7.79 3.07 12.64
C ILE A 46 7.10 2.71 11.32
N VAL A 47 7.66 1.77 10.54
CA VAL A 47 7.06 1.34 9.27
C VAL A 47 5.69 0.69 9.52
N ARG A 48 5.58 -0.22 10.50
CA ARG A 48 4.31 -0.84 10.88
C ARG A 48 3.27 0.22 11.31
N ASP A 49 3.65 1.14 12.18
CA ASP A 49 2.76 2.19 12.70
C ASP A 49 2.28 3.07 11.50
N CYS A 50 3.18 3.47 10.59
CA CYS A 50 2.82 4.19 9.35
C CYS A 50 1.92 3.38 8.40
N VAL A 51 2.06 2.06 8.30
CA VAL A 51 1.17 1.21 7.48
C VAL A 51 -0.26 1.20 8.04
N ALA A 52 -0.41 1.10 9.37
CA ALA A 52 -1.72 1.22 10.01
C ALA A 52 -2.33 2.62 9.78
N ASP A 53 -1.52 3.67 9.89
CA ASP A 53 -1.95 5.05 9.67
C ASP A 53 -2.35 5.34 8.21
N ILE A 54 -1.63 4.80 7.22
CA ILE A 54 -2.00 4.85 5.80
C ILE A 54 -3.37 4.21 5.57
N TYR A 55 -3.61 3.02 6.13
CA TYR A 55 -4.93 2.38 6.04
C TYR A 55 -6.02 3.21 6.74
N ASN A 56 -5.75 3.76 7.94
CA ASN A 56 -6.69 4.62 8.65
C ASN A 56 -7.01 5.91 7.87
N ALA A 57 -6.05 6.47 7.14
CA ALA A 57 -6.24 7.61 6.25
C ALA A 57 -7.14 7.22 5.04
N VAL A 58 -6.92 6.05 4.44
CA VAL A 58 -7.80 5.49 3.38
C VAL A 58 -9.23 5.27 3.89
N GLN A 59 -9.42 4.71 5.08
CA GLN A 59 -10.76 4.52 5.65
C GLN A 59 -11.46 5.85 5.97
N GLN A 60 -10.71 6.92 6.26
CA GLN A 60 -11.27 8.27 6.38
C GLN A 60 -11.63 8.86 5.01
N TRP A 61 -10.80 8.64 3.98
CA TRP A 61 -11.13 9.06 2.61
C TRP A 61 -12.47 8.49 2.18
N ASN A 62 -12.68 7.18 2.36
CA ASN A 62 -13.89 6.49 1.95
C ASN A 62 -15.15 7.10 2.59
N LYS A 63 -15.08 7.55 3.85
CA LYS A 63 -16.19 8.25 4.53
C LYS A 63 -16.49 9.60 3.86
N HIS A 64 -15.46 10.39 3.56
CA HIS A 64 -15.64 11.68 2.87
C HIS A 64 -16.07 11.50 1.41
N PHE A 65 -15.62 10.44 0.75
CA PHE A 65 -16.05 10.10 -0.61
C PHE A 65 -17.55 9.81 -0.66
N LEU A 66 -18.05 8.92 0.22
CA LEU A 66 -19.47 8.60 0.32
C LEU A 66 -20.32 9.83 0.64
N HIS A 67 -19.89 10.66 1.59
CA HIS A 67 -20.59 11.91 1.89
C HIS A 67 -20.57 12.90 0.70
N GLY A 68 -19.47 12.93 -0.06
CA GLY A 68 -19.41 13.66 -1.32
C GLY A 68 -20.39 13.14 -2.38
N VAL A 69 -20.62 11.83 -2.47
CA VAL A 69 -21.63 11.23 -3.37
C VAL A 69 -23.04 11.70 -3.01
N GLU A 70 -23.37 11.76 -1.71
CA GLU A 70 -24.66 12.27 -1.22
C GLU A 70 -24.88 13.73 -1.66
N ILE A 71 -23.92 14.62 -1.35
CA ILE A 71 -23.98 16.05 -1.70
C ILE A 71 -24.07 16.25 -3.22
N LEU A 72 -23.27 15.50 -3.99
CA LEU A 72 -23.27 15.58 -5.45
C LEU A 72 -24.58 15.04 -6.05
N GLY A 73 -25.26 14.12 -5.35
CA GLY A 73 -26.61 13.67 -5.65
C GLY A 73 -27.63 14.80 -5.56
N GLU A 74 -27.60 15.58 -4.47
CA GLU A 74 -28.49 16.73 -4.29
C GLU A 74 -28.20 17.84 -5.31
N ILE A 75 -26.91 18.15 -5.57
CA ILE A 75 -26.51 19.07 -6.64
C ILE A 75 -27.08 18.61 -7.99
N LYS A 76 -26.95 17.32 -8.33
CA LYS A 76 -27.51 16.77 -9.58
C LYS A 76 -29.03 16.92 -9.64
N ASN A 77 -29.75 16.63 -8.56
CA ASN A 77 -31.21 16.74 -8.52
C ASN A 77 -31.65 18.19 -8.74
N ILE A 78 -31.09 19.15 -7.98
CA ILE A 78 -31.37 20.59 -8.15
C ILE A 78 -31.05 21.05 -9.57
N LYS A 79 -29.93 20.61 -10.14
CA LYS A 79 -29.57 20.91 -11.54
C LYS A 79 -30.55 20.30 -12.54
N PHE A 80 -31.12 19.12 -12.27
CA PHE A 80 -32.10 18.50 -13.16
C PHE A 80 -33.43 19.26 -13.17
N ASP A 81 -33.86 19.81 -12.04
CA ASP A 81 -35.10 20.59 -11.93
C ASP A 81 -34.94 22.02 -12.50
N THR A 82 -33.81 22.67 -12.20
CA THR A 82 -33.52 24.06 -12.62
C THR A 82 -33.24 24.18 -14.12
N LEU A 83 -32.65 23.16 -14.76
CA LEU A 83 -32.37 23.18 -16.20
C LEU A 83 -33.64 23.18 -17.08
N ASP A 84 -34.79 22.76 -16.56
CA ASP A 84 -36.06 22.83 -17.27
C ASP A 84 -36.81 24.16 -17.06
N SER A 85 -36.34 25.01 -16.12
CA SER A 85 -37.12 26.13 -15.57
C SER A 85 -36.43 27.51 -15.67
N ASN A 86 -35.37 27.65 -16.46
CA ASN A 86 -34.56 28.87 -16.67
C ASN A 86 -33.87 29.50 -15.43
N GLU A 87 -34.16 29.03 -14.21
CA GLU A 87 -33.56 29.54 -12.97
C GLU A 87 -32.27 28.77 -12.63
N ILE A 88 -31.16 29.12 -13.32
CA ILE A 88 -29.92 28.31 -13.35
C ILE A 88 -29.18 28.26 -11.98
N TYR A 89 -29.43 29.21 -11.08
CA TYR A 89 -28.70 29.38 -9.82
C TYR A 89 -29.66 29.65 -8.65
N SER A 90 -29.83 28.67 -7.77
CA SER A 90 -30.58 28.78 -6.51
C SER A 90 -29.64 28.94 -5.30
N GLU A 91 -30.14 29.50 -4.19
CA GLU A 91 -29.42 29.59 -2.93
C GLU A 91 -29.01 28.20 -2.40
N SER A 92 -29.92 27.22 -2.46
CA SER A 92 -29.66 25.84 -2.07
C SER A 92 -28.57 25.15 -2.92
N LEU A 93 -28.45 25.45 -4.21
CA LEU A 93 -27.33 24.98 -5.03
C LEU A 93 -25.98 25.53 -4.52
N GLN A 94 -25.96 26.80 -4.08
CA GLN A 94 -24.76 27.40 -3.50
C GLN A 94 -24.40 26.75 -2.15
N GLU A 95 -25.38 26.46 -1.29
CA GLU A 95 -25.15 25.76 -0.02
C GLU A 95 -24.48 24.40 -0.23
N TYR A 96 -25.04 23.53 -1.08
CA TYR A 96 -24.44 22.22 -1.36
C TYR A 96 -23.04 22.33 -2.01
N CYS A 97 -22.80 23.33 -2.87
CA CYS A 97 -21.46 23.61 -3.39
C CYS A 97 -20.44 24.04 -2.32
N GLN A 98 -20.89 24.67 -1.23
CA GLN A 98 -20.08 24.99 -0.05
C GLN A 98 -19.90 23.77 0.87
N THR A 99 -20.89 22.90 1.00
CA THR A 99 -20.72 21.62 1.72
C THR A 99 -19.70 20.72 1.01
N LEU A 100 -19.77 20.63 -0.32
CA LEU A 100 -18.81 19.88 -1.14
C LEU A 100 -17.38 20.43 -1.05
N GLU A 101 -17.23 21.76 -0.94
CA GLU A 101 -15.96 22.42 -0.62
C GLU A 101 -15.39 21.97 0.73
N GLY A 102 -16.25 21.81 1.75
CA GLY A 102 -15.88 21.26 3.04
C GLY A 102 -15.35 19.82 2.94
N VAL A 103 -16.03 18.97 2.17
CA VAL A 103 -15.59 17.58 1.91
C VAL A 103 -14.22 17.55 1.22
N LEU A 104 -14.01 18.37 0.19
CA LEU A 104 -12.71 18.45 -0.49
C LEU A 104 -11.59 18.94 0.43
N LYS A 105 -11.85 19.86 1.36
CA LYS A 105 -10.85 20.26 2.37
C LYS A 105 -10.44 19.09 3.26
N SER A 106 -11.39 18.27 3.72
CA SER A 106 -11.08 17.05 4.48
C SER A 106 -10.30 16.03 3.66
N MET A 107 -10.67 15.82 2.38
CA MET A 107 -9.92 14.96 1.45
C MET A 107 -8.48 15.46 1.22
N SER A 108 -8.28 16.77 1.08
CA SER A 108 -6.96 17.39 0.98
C SER A 108 -6.12 17.14 2.24
N SER A 109 -6.70 17.27 3.43
CA SER A 109 -6.02 16.91 4.69
C SER A 109 -5.55 15.45 4.71
N ILE A 110 -6.34 14.52 4.17
CA ILE A 110 -5.99 13.09 4.09
C ILE A 110 -4.83 12.84 3.11
N VAL A 111 -4.83 13.50 1.94
CA VAL A 111 -3.70 13.45 1.00
C VAL A 111 -2.41 13.99 1.65
N ASN A 112 -2.51 15.04 2.46
CA ASN A 112 -1.38 15.58 3.21
C ASN A 112 -0.89 14.62 4.32
N LEU A 113 -1.78 13.87 4.98
CA LEU A 113 -1.40 12.81 5.92
C LEU A 113 -0.68 11.65 5.21
N LEU A 114 -1.23 11.14 4.10
CA LEU A 114 -0.56 10.11 3.30
C LEU A 114 0.86 10.55 2.86
N SER A 115 1.00 11.83 2.48
CA SER A 115 2.30 12.44 2.17
C SER A 115 3.23 12.47 3.38
N SER A 116 2.75 12.83 4.58
CA SER A 116 3.61 12.86 5.78
C SER A 116 4.08 11.47 6.23
N TYR A 117 3.25 10.44 6.06
CA TYR A 117 3.66 9.05 6.33
C TYR A 117 4.70 8.55 5.33
N LEU A 118 4.54 8.84 4.03
CA LEU A 118 5.57 8.52 3.02
C LEU A 118 6.89 9.25 3.32
N ASN A 119 6.85 10.56 3.59
CA ASN A 119 8.03 11.35 3.95
C ASN A 119 8.72 10.81 5.21
N THR A 120 7.97 10.22 6.15
CA THR A 120 8.53 9.57 7.34
C THR A 120 9.28 8.29 6.97
N MET A 121 8.73 7.45 6.09
CA MET A 121 9.44 6.26 5.58
C MET A 121 10.69 6.65 4.76
N GLU A 122 10.59 7.60 3.83
CA GLU A 122 11.76 8.07 3.08
C GLU A 122 12.82 8.77 3.95
N GLY A 123 12.42 9.35 5.08
CA GLY A 123 13.34 9.87 6.09
C GLY A 123 14.18 8.76 6.71
N LEU A 124 13.61 7.57 6.90
CA LEU A 124 14.32 6.41 7.44
C LEU A 124 15.28 5.77 6.43
N SER A 125 14.95 5.72 5.13
CA SER A 125 15.86 5.11 4.13
C SER A 125 17.15 5.92 4.01
N LYS A 126 17.04 7.26 4.00
CA LYS A 126 18.19 8.19 4.02
C LYS A 126 19.08 8.06 5.26
N LEU A 127 18.61 7.42 6.34
CA LEU A 127 19.35 7.19 7.58
C LEU A 127 19.94 5.76 7.69
N LEU A 128 19.57 4.83 6.81
CA LEU A 128 19.88 3.41 6.96
C LEU A 128 20.48 2.82 5.67
N ALA A 129 21.70 2.28 5.77
CA ALA A 129 22.52 1.93 4.61
C ALA A 129 22.12 0.62 3.87
N SER A 130 20.96 0.02 4.15
CA SER A 130 20.54 -1.30 3.64
C SER A 130 19.07 -1.32 3.24
N GLU A 131 18.75 -0.73 2.08
CA GLU A 131 17.40 -0.68 1.50
C GLU A 131 16.88 -2.05 1.03
N LYS A 132 17.81 -2.98 0.72
CA LYS A 132 17.53 -4.28 0.05
C LYS A 132 17.32 -5.46 1.00
N GLU A 133 17.39 -5.25 2.30
CA GLU A 133 17.12 -6.31 3.29
C GLU A 133 15.60 -6.50 3.46
N ILE A 134 15.16 -7.75 3.65
CA ILE A 134 13.75 -8.05 3.94
C ILE A 134 13.42 -7.49 5.33
N LEU A 135 12.42 -6.61 5.40
CA LEU A 135 12.05 -5.90 6.62
C LEU A 135 11.06 -6.69 7.47
N PHE A 136 10.10 -7.38 6.85
CA PHE A 136 9.10 -8.18 7.55
C PHE A 136 9.09 -9.64 7.08
N SER A 137 8.06 -10.06 6.35
CA SER A 137 7.86 -11.47 5.97
C SER A 137 8.51 -11.76 4.62
N THR A 138 8.17 -10.97 3.60
CA THR A 138 8.71 -11.08 2.24
C THR A 138 9.13 -9.72 1.65
N TRP A 139 8.61 -8.61 2.15
CA TRP A 139 8.88 -7.27 1.58
C TRP A 139 10.19 -6.66 2.11
N SER A 140 10.96 -6.04 1.21
CA SER A 140 12.05 -5.14 1.57
C SER A 140 11.50 -3.77 1.96
N PHE A 141 12.34 -2.91 2.56
CA PHE A 141 11.88 -1.58 2.94
C PHE A 141 11.48 -0.72 1.73
N ASP A 142 12.21 -0.84 0.62
CA ASP A 142 11.86 -0.22 -0.67
C ASP A 142 10.44 -0.56 -1.13
N THR A 143 9.99 -1.80 -0.92
CA THR A 143 8.63 -2.22 -1.32
C THR A 143 7.56 -1.44 -0.55
N PHE A 144 7.77 -1.18 0.74
CA PHE A 144 6.85 -0.33 1.51
C PHE A 144 6.81 1.11 1.01
N ILE A 145 7.98 1.71 0.72
CA ILE A 145 8.07 3.08 0.19
C ILE A 145 7.37 3.16 -1.18
N GLN A 146 7.67 2.22 -2.10
CA GLN A 146 7.06 2.17 -3.42
C GLN A 146 5.53 2.02 -3.35
N THR A 147 5.03 1.14 -2.48
CA THR A 147 3.58 0.94 -2.33
C THR A 147 2.90 2.12 -1.65
N ALA A 148 3.50 2.72 -0.62
CA ALA A 148 2.98 3.95 0.00
C ALA A 148 2.97 5.13 -1.00
N GLN A 149 3.99 5.24 -1.85
CA GLN A 149 4.07 6.22 -2.93
C GLN A 149 3.02 5.97 -4.02
N PHE A 150 2.73 4.71 -4.37
CA PHE A 150 1.67 4.34 -5.30
C PHE A 150 0.29 4.74 -4.75
N VAL A 151 0.01 4.40 -3.48
CA VAL A 151 -1.20 4.83 -2.76
C VAL A 151 -1.34 6.36 -2.81
N LEU A 152 -0.32 7.10 -2.37
CA LEU A 152 -0.34 8.57 -2.38
C LEU A 152 -0.64 9.16 -3.77
N ASN A 153 0.05 8.68 -4.80
CA ASN A 153 -0.10 9.18 -6.18
C ASN A 153 -1.53 8.97 -6.71
N SER A 154 -2.16 7.85 -6.38
CA SER A 154 -3.54 7.55 -6.78
C SER A 154 -4.53 8.47 -6.07
N TYR A 155 -4.42 8.64 -4.75
CA TYR A 155 -5.27 9.58 -4.00
C TYR A 155 -5.06 11.05 -4.40
N GLN A 156 -3.84 11.45 -4.79
CA GLN A 156 -3.58 12.78 -5.35
C GLN A 156 -4.28 13.02 -6.68
N LYS A 157 -4.24 12.06 -7.61
CA LYS A 157 -4.93 12.16 -8.90
C LYS A 157 -6.45 12.17 -8.73
N GLU A 158 -6.97 11.30 -7.85
CA GLU A 158 -8.40 11.27 -7.54
C GLU A 158 -8.84 12.59 -6.88
N PHE A 159 -8.04 13.15 -5.97
CA PHE A 159 -8.33 14.47 -5.37
C PHE A 159 -8.38 15.60 -6.41
N GLN A 160 -7.45 15.62 -7.37
CA GLN A 160 -7.46 16.59 -8.47
C GLN A 160 -8.72 16.45 -9.33
N LEU A 161 -9.12 15.22 -9.66
CA LEU A 161 -10.35 14.94 -10.41
C LEU A 161 -11.61 15.40 -9.64
N LYS A 162 -11.72 15.05 -8.36
CA LYS A 162 -12.85 15.46 -7.51
C LYS A 162 -12.92 16.98 -7.33
N THR A 163 -11.77 17.67 -7.26
CA THR A 163 -11.69 19.14 -7.25
C THR A 163 -12.22 19.73 -8.56
N TYR A 164 -11.76 19.21 -9.71
CA TYR A 164 -12.24 19.63 -11.04
C TYR A 164 -13.77 19.45 -11.18
N ILE A 165 -14.32 18.32 -10.71
CA ILE A 165 -15.77 18.06 -10.73
C ILE A 165 -16.54 19.16 -9.96
N LYS A 166 -16.10 19.48 -8.74
CA LYS A 166 -16.72 20.51 -7.89
C LYS A 166 -16.71 21.90 -8.54
N GLU A 167 -15.67 22.22 -9.32
CA GLU A 167 -15.58 23.50 -10.04
C GLU A 167 -16.52 23.59 -11.25
N HIS A 168 -16.96 22.45 -11.83
CA HIS A 168 -17.67 22.44 -13.12
C HIS A 168 -19.14 22.01 -13.03
N ILE A 169 -19.51 21.14 -12.09
CA ILE A 169 -20.85 20.52 -12.06
C ILE A 169 -22.00 21.54 -11.92
N ALA A 170 -21.81 22.59 -11.10
CA ALA A 170 -22.81 23.64 -10.89
C ALA A 170 -23.06 24.48 -12.17
N HIS A 171 -22.05 24.63 -13.01
CA HIS A 171 -22.11 25.46 -14.23
C HIS A 171 -22.56 24.70 -15.48
N CYS A 172 -22.84 23.39 -15.36
CA CYS A 172 -23.39 22.59 -16.45
C CYS A 172 -24.73 23.14 -16.96
N LYS A 173 -24.92 23.07 -18.28
CA LYS A 173 -26.07 23.62 -19.01
C LYS A 173 -27.02 22.55 -19.56
N ASP A 174 -26.71 21.28 -19.34
CA ASP A 174 -27.49 20.14 -19.80
C ASP A 174 -27.38 18.99 -18.79
N LYS A 175 -28.39 18.12 -18.77
CA LYS A 175 -28.50 17.01 -17.80
C LYS A 175 -27.46 15.92 -18.01
N ASN A 176 -26.94 15.75 -19.24
CA ASN A 176 -25.94 14.72 -19.55
C ASN A 176 -24.58 15.10 -18.95
N SER A 177 -24.16 16.36 -19.05
CA SER A 177 -22.93 16.86 -18.42
C SER A 177 -22.97 16.72 -16.90
N VAL A 178 -24.10 17.07 -16.26
CA VAL A 178 -24.28 16.89 -14.81
C VAL A 178 -24.20 15.41 -14.42
N ALA A 179 -24.90 14.53 -15.16
CA ALA A 179 -24.87 13.08 -14.92
C ALA A 179 -23.46 12.49 -15.13
N PHE A 180 -22.73 12.95 -16.16
CA PHE A 180 -21.36 12.53 -16.45
C PHE A 180 -20.42 12.88 -15.30
N TYR A 181 -20.45 14.11 -14.79
CA TYR A 181 -19.65 14.51 -13.63
C TYR A 181 -20.01 13.71 -12.36
N PHE A 182 -21.30 13.41 -12.14
CA PHE A 182 -21.73 12.55 -11.04
C PHE A 182 -21.19 11.12 -11.18
N ILE A 183 -21.27 10.52 -12.37
CA ILE A 183 -20.76 9.17 -12.65
C ILE A 183 -19.24 9.10 -12.46
N ILE A 184 -18.49 10.11 -12.95
CA ILE A 184 -17.03 10.18 -12.77
C ILE A 184 -16.67 10.22 -11.28
N TRP A 185 -17.36 11.03 -10.47
CA TRP A 185 -17.11 11.11 -9.03
C TRP A 185 -17.24 9.73 -8.37
N VAL A 186 -18.32 9.01 -8.69
CA VAL A 186 -18.66 7.70 -8.12
C VAL A 186 -17.71 6.58 -8.57
N ASN A 187 -17.11 6.68 -9.76
CA ASN A 187 -16.31 5.61 -10.35
C ASN A 187 -14.85 5.53 -9.81
N GLU A 188 -14.40 6.52 -9.03
CA GLU A 188 -13.04 6.61 -8.44
C GLU A 188 -11.91 6.13 -9.37
N ALA A 189 -11.83 6.70 -10.57
CA ALA A 189 -11.06 6.16 -11.70
C ALA A 189 -9.54 6.00 -11.45
N TYR A 190 -8.98 6.62 -10.41
CA TYR A 190 -7.58 6.45 -10.02
C TYR A 190 -7.36 5.49 -8.83
N ILE A 191 -8.42 4.97 -8.23
CA ILE A 191 -8.40 4.02 -7.09
C ILE A 191 -8.91 2.65 -7.59
N GLY A 192 -8.06 1.92 -8.32
CA GLY A 192 -8.39 0.60 -8.87
C GLY A 192 -8.07 -0.58 -7.93
N ASP A 193 -8.56 -1.77 -8.30
CA ASP A 193 -8.38 -3.02 -7.54
C ASP A 193 -6.92 -3.33 -7.19
N ASP A 194 -5.97 -3.02 -8.07
CA ASP A 194 -4.54 -3.19 -7.82
C ASP A 194 -4.07 -2.40 -6.59
N LEU A 195 -4.52 -1.15 -6.40
CA LEU A 195 -4.21 -0.38 -5.19
C LEU A 195 -4.76 -1.04 -3.94
N ILE A 196 -5.99 -1.59 -4.01
CA ILE A 196 -6.64 -2.26 -2.89
C ILE A 196 -5.86 -3.53 -2.52
N VAL A 197 -5.47 -4.34 -3.50
CA VAL A 197 -4.65 -5.54 -3.32
C VAL A 197 -3.29 -5.20 -2.72
N GLN A 198 -2.63 -4.15 -3.21
CA GLN A 198 -1.33 -3.70 -2.69
C GLN A 198 -1.43 -3.17 -1.25
N LEU A 199 -2.50 -2.46 -0.90
CA LEU A 199 -2.75 -1.98 0.46
C LEU A 199 -3.03 -3.15 1.43
N GLU A 200 -3.82 -4.14 1.01
CA GLU A 200 -4.08 -5.35 1.81
C GLU A 200 -2.82 -6.21 1.96
N ALA A 201 -1.99 -6.34 0.92
CA ALA A 201 -0.69 -7.02 1.00
C ALA A 201 0.26 -6.33 2.01
N MET A 202 0.30 -4.99 2.02
CA MET A 202 1.06 -4.19 2.98
C MET A 202 0.63 -4.44 4.43
N LEU A 203 -0.68 -4.63 4.67
CA LEU A 203 -1.24 -4.97 5.99
C LEU A 203 -0.89 -6.40 6.42
N VAL A 204 -0.97 -7.37 5.50
CA VAL A 204 -0.59 -8.78 5.75
C VAL A 204 0.89 -8.88 6.11
N GLU A 205 1.77 -8.22 5.34
CA GLU A 205 3.22 -8.22 5.59
C GLU A 205 3.60 -7.65 6.96
N THR A 206 2.82 -6.70 7.47
CA THR A 206 3.04 -6.05 8.78
C THR A 206 2.26 -6.70 9.94
N GLY A 207 1.49 -7.77 9.67
CA GLY A 207 0.73 -8.50 10.68
C GLY A 207 -0.50 -7.77 11.21
N HIS A 208 -1.14 -6.93 10.38
CA HIS A 208 -2.43 -6.27 10.69
C HIS A 208 -3.65 -7.04 10.15
N ARG A 209 -3.42 -8.15 9.45
CA ARG A 209 -4.41 -9.05 8.85
C ARG A 209 -4.06 -10.50 9.21
#